data_AF-A0A7C5Z2L8-F1
#
_entry.id   AF-A0A7C5Z2L8-F1
#
_cell.length_a   1.000
_cell.length_b   1.000
_cell.length_c   1.000
_cell.angle_alpha   90.00
_cell.angle_beta   90.00
_cell.angle_gamma   90.00
#
_symmetry.space_group_name_H-M   'P 1'
#
loop_
_entity.id
_entity.type
_entity.pdbx_description
1 polymer ?
#
loop_
_entity_poly.entity_id
_entity_poly.type
_entity_poly.pdbx_seq_one_letter_code
_entity_poly.pdbx_strand_id
1 'polypeptide(L)' 'MTENSLGSDKRLGEFRTEPERLLTVRDVAELLSVPRTWIYERTRQRGIHRLPHLKMGKYVRFRLRDVQAYLETLRRG' A
#
# COMPACT_ATOMS: atom_id res chain seq x y z
N MET A 1 18.54 29.72 -37.23
CA MET A 1 19.48 28.57 -37.15
C MET A 1 20.51 29.02 -36.13
N THR A 2 20.65 28.45 -34.94
CA THR A 2 20.48 27.05 -34.52
C THR A 2 20.22 27.00 -33.00
N GLU A 3 19.44 26.01 -32.58
CA GLU A 3 19.60 25.24 -31.34
C GLU A 3 19.27 25.89 -29.98
N ASN A 4 17.97 25.97 -29.69
CA ASN A 4 17.46 25.87 -28.32
C ASN A 4 17.39 24.37 -27.92
N SER A 5 18.55 23.82 -27.56
CA SER A 5 18.67 22.48 -26.96
C SER A 5 19.29 22.62 -25.57
N LEU A 6 18.45 22.82 -24.56
CA LEU A 6 18.78 22.38 -23.22
C LEU A 6 17.63 21.49 -22.76
N GLY A 7 17.90 20.19 -22.83
CA GLY A 7 17.02 19.13 -22.40
C GLY A 7 16.48 19.45 -21.03
N SER A 8 15.16 19.41 -20.93
CA SER A 8 14.43 19.42 -19.67
C SER A 8 14.78 18.12 -18.94
N ASP A 9 15.88 18.21 -18.21
CA ASP A 9 16.34 17.24 -17.24
C ASP A 9 15.26 17.15 -16.17
N LYS A 10 14.28 16.27 -16.40
CA LYS A 10 13.21 15.92 -15.47
C LYS A 10 13.84 15.16 -14.30
N ARG A 11 14.68 15.83 -13.51
CA ARG A 11 15.18 15.30 -12.24
C ARG A 11 14.05 15.30 -11.23
N LEU A 12 13.87 14.13 -10.65
CA LEU A 12 13.23 13.87 -9.37
C LEU A 12 11.72 14.14 -9.33
N GLY A 13 10.99 13.13 -9.80
CA GLY A 13 9.75 12.68 -9.18
C GLY A 13 8.81 13.79 -8.74
N GLU A 14 7.92 14.17 -9.64
CA GLU A 14 6.57 14.52 -9.21
C GLU A 14 6.05 13.33 -8.38
N PHE A 15 6.29 13.36 -7.07
CA PHE A 15 5.52 12.58 -6.13
C PHE A 15 4.09 13.04 -6.37
N ARG A 16 3.34 12.25 -7.15
CA ARG A 16 1.90 12.40 -7.26
C ARG A 16 1.39 12.34 -5.83
N THR A 17 1.21 13.52 -5.25
CA THR A 17 0.67 13.73 -3.91
C THR A 17 -0.85 13.69 -4.00
N GLU A 18 -1.35 12.83 -4.88
CA GLU A 18 -2.77 12.53 -4.88
C GLU A 18 -3.00 11.65 -3.65
N PRO A 19 -3.91 12.05 -2.75
CA PRO A 19 -4.19 11.27 -1.56
C PRO A 19 -4.73 9.90 -1.98
N GLU A 20 -3.89 8.87 -1.85
CA GLU A 20 -4.29 7.49 -2.13
C GLU A 20 -5.46 7.11 -1.21
N ARG A 21 -6.57 6.68 -1.81
CA ARG A 21 -7.74 6.20 -1.08
C ARG A 21 -7.33 5.04 -0.17
N LEU A 22 -7.57 5.20 1.13
CA LEU A 22 -7.33 4.15 2.10
C LEU A 22 -8.40 3.05 2.00
N LEU A 23 -7.94 1.81 2.05
CA LEU A 23 -8.78 0.61 2.04
C LEU A 23 -9.28 0.31 3.46
N THR A 24 -10.51 -0.18 3.55
CA THR A 24 -11.10 -0.74 4.76
C THR A 24 -10.76 -2.22 4.90
N VAL A 25 -11.08 -2.82 6.05
CA VAL A 25 -10.97 -4.27 6.27
C VAL A 25 -11.77 -5.06 5.22
N ARG A 26 -12.93 -4.54 4.81
CA ARG A 26 -13.77 -5.19 3.79
C ARG A 26 -13.09 -5.14 2.42
N ASP A 27 -12.60 -3.96 2.03
CA ASP A 27 -11.93 -3.80 0.72
C ASP A 27 -10.72 -4.73 0.59
N VAL A 28 -9.92 -4.88 1.67
CA VAL A 28 -8.77 -5.80 1.66
C VAL A 28 -9.20 -7.27 1.65
N ALA A 29 -10.26 -7.61 2.39
CA ALA A 29 -10.79 -8.97 2.38
C ALA A 29 -11.27 -9.38 0.98
N GLU A 30 -11.98 -8.49 0.28
CA GLU A 30 -12.42 -8.69 -1.11
C GLU A 30 -11.21 -8.76 -2.05
N LEU A 31 -10.25 -7.83 -1.94
CA LEU A 31 -9.01 -7.81 -2.74
C LEU A 31 -8.24 -9.13 -2.66
N LEU A 32 -8.11 -9.69 -1.46
CA LEU A 32 -7.36 -10.92 -1.22
C LEU A 32 -8.21 -12.19 -1.36
N SER A 33 -9.52 -12.04 -1.60
CA SER A 33 -10.49 -13.15 -1.60
C SER A 33 -10.43 -14.01 -0.33
N VAL A 34 -10.32 -13.37 0.84
CA VAL A 34 -10.28 -14.02 2.16
C VAL A 34 -11.40 -13.51 3.08
N PRO A 35 -11.78 -14.26 4.13
CA PRO A 35 -12.74 -13.76 5.12
C PRO A 35 -12.23 -12.52 5.88
N ARG A 36 -13.15 -11.62 6.27
CA ARG A 36 -12.82 -10.44 7.10
C ARG A 36 -12.18 -10.80 8.45
N THR A 37 -12.54 -11.95 9.01
CA THR A 37 -11.98 -12.47 10.26
C THR A 37 -10.47 -12.72 10.13
N TRP A 38 -10.05 -13.28 9.00
CA TRP A 38 -8.63 -13.50 8.68
C TRP A 38 -7.85 -12.18 8.69
N ILE A 39 -8.42 -11.10 8.12
CA ILE A 39 -7.79 -9.77 8.16
C ILE A 39 -7.62 -9.27 9.61
N TYR A 40 -8.65 -9.40 10.45
CA TYR A 40 -8.55 -9.01 11.85
C TYR A 40 -7.50 -9.84 12.61
N GLU A 41 -7.40 -11.14 12.36
CA GLU A 41 -6.36 -12.00 12.94
C GLU A 41 -4.97 -11.54 12.51
N ARG A 42 -4.74 -11.31 11.21
CA ARG A 42 -3.43 -10.86 10.69
C ARG A 42 -3.03 -9.48 11.17
N THR A 43 -3.98 -8.58 11.44
CA THR A 43 -3.66 -7.25 12.03
C THR A 43 -3.28 -7.33 13.51
N ARG A 44 -3.75 -8.36 14.23
CA ARG A 44 -3.44 -8.61 15.66
C ARG A 44 -2.15 -9.39 15.87
N GLN A 45 -1.71 -10.17 14.89
CA GLN A 45 -0.43 -10.90 14.93
C GLN A 45 0.77 -9.96 15.12
N ARG A 46 1.84 -10.49 15.74
CA ARG A 46 3.11 -9.79 15.94
C ARG A 46 4.18 -10.31 14.98
N GLY A 47 5.18 -9.49 14.69
CA GLY A 47 6.32 -9.87 13.85
C GLY A 47 6.10 -9.65 12.35
N ILE A 48 6.94 -10.31 11.56
CA ILE A 48 7.09 -10.11 10.09
C ILE A 48 5.82 -10.49 9.33
N HIS A 49 5.00 -11.40 9.87
CA HIS A 49 3.77 -11.87 9.24
C HIS A 49 2.54 -11.00 9.51
N ARG A 50 2.71 -9.84 10.16
CA ARG A 50 1.62 -8.90 10.46
C ARG A 50 1.24 -8.12 9.21
N LEU A 51 -0.06 -8.10 8.91
CA LEU A 51 -0.58 -7.31 7.79
C LEU A 51 -0.37 -5.81 8.05
N PRO A 52 0.30 -5.06 7.15
CA PRO A 52 0.60 -3.64 7.35
C PRO A 52 -0.69 -2.81 7.37
N HIS A 53 -0.88 -2.01 8.42
CA HIS A 53 -2.09 -1.22 8.60
C HIS A 53 -1.83 0.07 9.36
N LEU A 54 -2.75 1.02 9.15
CA LEU A 54 -2.83 2.31 9.82
C LEU A 54 -3.95 2.25 10.87
N LYS A 55 -3.63 2.53 12.13
CA LYS A 55 -4.62 2.68 13.20
C LYS A 55 -5.03 4.14 13.34
N MET A 56 -6.34 4.39 13.29
CA MET A 56 -6.97 5.70 13.50
C MET A 56 -8.06 5.54 14.56
N GLY A 57 -7.65 5.48 15.83
CA GLY A 57 -8.56 5.13 16.94
C GLY A 57 -9.14 3.72 16.76
N LYS A 58 -10.48 3.62 16.69
CA LYS A 58 -11.18 2.34 16.48
C LYS A 58 -11.09 1.81 15.04
N TYR A 59 -10.64 2.63 14.10
CA TYR A 59 -10.60 2.27 12.69
C TYR A 59 -9.23 1.71 12.29
N VAL A 60 -9.27 0.65 11.48
CA VAL A 60 -8.10 0.10 10.79
C VAL A 60 -8.24 0.40 9.31
N ARG A 61 -7.16 0.91 8.72
CA ARG A 61 -7.06 1.27 7.31
C ARG A 61 -5.79 0.70 6.69
N PHE A 62 -5.80 0.54 5.38
CA PHE A 62 -4.69 -0.04 4.63
C PHE A 62 -4.39 0.83 3.42
N ARG A 63 -3.11 0.89 3.05
CA ARG A 63 -2.69 1.43 1.75
C ARG A 63 -2.58 0.27 0.79
N LEU A 64 -3.02 0.43 -0.46
CA LEU A 64 -2.99 -0.66 -1.43
C LEU A 64 -1.55 -1.11 -1.68
N ARG A 65 -0.64 -0.14 -1.85
CA ARG A 65 0.80 -0.41 -2.06
C ARG A 65 1.43 -1.23 -0.93
N ASP A 66 1.06 -0.97 0.32
CA ASP A 66 1.65 -1.67 1.48
C ASP A 66 1.14 -3.11 1.53
N VAL A 67 -0.15 -3.33 1.21
CA VAL A 67 -0.74 -4.68 1.09
C VAL A 67 -0.08 -5.46 -0.04
N GLN A 68 0.13 -4.83 -1.21
CA GLN A 68 0.81 -5.47 -2.34
C GLN A 68 2.26 -5.84 -2.02
N ALA A 69 3.03 -4.91 -1.46
CA ALA A 69 4.41 -5.17 -1.04
C ALA A 69 4.49 -6.33 -0.03
N TYR A 70 3.51 -6.41 0.87
CA TYR A 70 3.39 -7.52 1.81
C TYR A 70 3.08 -8.87 1.13
N LEU A 71 2.28 -8.91 0.06
CA LEU A 71 2.09 -10.15 -0.69
C LEU A 71 3.38 -10.64 -1.35
N GLU A 72 4.23 -9.72 -1.81
CA GLU A 72 5.54 -10.07 -2.37
C GLU A 72 6.49 -10.65 -1.31
N THR A 73 6.36 -10.27 -0.02
CA THR A 73 7.14 -10.91 1.04
C THR A 73 6.67 -12.33 1.33
N LEU A 74 5.36 -12.61 1.22
CA LEU A 74 4.81 -13.95 1.40
C LEU A 74 5.20 -14.92 0.27
N ARG A 75 5.41 -14.44 -0.95
CA ARG A 75 5.85 -15.28 -2.08
C ARG A 75 7.26 -15.83 -1.93
N ARG A 76 8.10 -15.20 -1.09
CA ARG A 76 9.51 -15.56 -0.90
C ARG A 76 9.74 -16.50 0.30
N GLY A 77 8.71 -16.78 1.08
CA GLY A 77 8.76 -17.65 2.25
C GLY A 77 8.19 -19.02 2.00
#